data_AF-A0A834IMN2-F1
#
_entry.id   AF-A0A834IMN2-F1
#
_cell.length_a   1.000
_cell.length_b   1.000
_cell.length_c   1.000
_cell.angle_alpha   90.00
_cell.angle_beta   90.00
_cell.angle_gamma   90.00
#
_symmetry.space_group_name_H-M   'P 1'
#
loop_
_entity.id
_entity.type
_entity.pdbx_description
1 polymer ?
#
loop_
_entity_poly.entity_id
_entity_poly.type
_entity_poly.pdbx_seq_one_letter_code
_entity_poly.pdbx_strand_id
1 'polypeptide(L)'
;MFACARLIAPAARSAILNNSKQYLRPLSSAVTQSQSLVQTVQQNQQKQASLLPAIRGFQTSPVSRDIDSAAKFIGAGAATVGVAGSGIGIGMVFGALIIGYARNPSLKQQIFSYAILGFALSEAMGLFCAGIGTVFGSLIIGYARNPSLKQQLFSYAILGFALSEAMGLFCLMMAFLLLFAF
;
A
#
# COMPACT_ATOMS: atom_id res chain seq x y z
N MET A 1 -18.64 -3.46 -37.26
CA MET A 1 -19.21 -2.14 -36.95
C MET A 1 -19.41 -2.07 -35.43
N PHE A 2 -18.66 -1.18 -34.77
CA PHE A 2 -18.84 -0.55 -33.45
C PHE A 2 -19.33 -1.30 -32.18
N ALA A 3 -18.55 -1.07 -31.09
CA ALA A 3 -18.96 -0.65 -29.73
C ALA A 3 -19.23 -1.66 -28.60
N CYS A 4 -18.33 -1.62 -27.59
CA CYS A 4 -18.53 -1.36 -26.16
C CYS A 4 -19.56 -2.12 -25.27
N ALA A 5 -18.99 -2.78 -24.24
CA ALA A 5 -19.27 -2.62 -22.78
C ALA A 5 -20.42 -3.37 -22.07
N ARG A 6 -20.04 -4.17 -21.04
CA ARG A 6 -20.65 -4.41 -19.69
C ARG A 6 -20.18 -5.80 -19.19
N LEU A 7 -19.46 -6.06 -18.09
CA LEU A 7 -19.50 -5.59 -16.70
C LEU A 7 -20.83 -5.85 -15.98
N ILE A 8 -21.14 -7.13 -15.71
CA ILE A 8 -22.21 -7.59 -14.80
C ILE A 8 -21.81 -8.92 -14.12
N ALA A 9 -22.01 -8.94 -12.79
CA ALA A 9 -22.22 -10.08 -11.88
C ALA A 9 -21.07 -10.49 -10.94
N PRO A 10 -21.25 -10.30 -9.61
CA PRO A 10 -20.34 -10.76 -8.57
C PRO A 10 -20.54 -12.25 -8.28
N ALA A 11 -19.47 -12.91 -7.88
CA ALA A 11 -19.47 -14.29 -7.42
C ALA A 11 -20.36 -14.44 -6.16
N ALA A 12 -21.57 -14.95 -6.37
CA ALA A 12 -22.39 -15.53 -5.33
C ALA A 12 -21.71 -16.79 -4.79
N ARG A 13 -21.36 -16.82 -3.49
CA ARG A 13 -21.40 -18.00 -2.60
C ARG A 13 -20.81 -17.68 -1.23
N SER A 14 -21.57 -16.95 -0.42
CA SER A 14 -21.45 -17.03 1.03
C SER A 14 -22.76 -17.62 1.54
N ALA A 15 -22.64 -18.80 2.13
CA ALA A 15 -23.69 -19.74 2.45
C ALA A 15 -24.83 -19.14 3.30
N ILE A 16 -26.02 -19.24 2.73
CA ILE A 16 -27.26 -19.50 3.44
C ILE A 16 -27.09 -20.83 4.21
N LEU A 17 -27.35 -20.81 5.52
CA LEU A 17 -28.00 -21.85 6.34
C LEU A 17 -27.87 -21.38 7.83
N ASN A 18 -28.88 -20.73 8.42
CA ASN A 18 -30.11 -21.28 9.03
C ASN A 18 -29.89 -21.79 10.49
N ASN A 19 -30.74 -21.32 11.41
CA ASN A 19 -30.75 -21.48 12.89
C ASN A 19 -29.69 -20.68 13.66
N SER A 20 -30.05 -19.67 14.47
CA SER A 20 -30.85 -19.86 15.68
C SER A 20 -31.69 -18.61 16.07
N LYS A 21 -33.00 -18.81 16.15
CA LYS A 21 -33.89 -17.99 16.99
C LYS A 21 -33.96 -18.62 18.37
N GLN A 22 -33.35 -18.00 19.37
CA GLN A 22 -33.62 -18.14 20.80
C GLN A 22 -33.16 -16.82 21.44
N TYR A 23 -34.00 -15.78 21.47
CA TYR A 23 -34.92 -15.42 22.57
C TYR A 23 -34.28 -15.38 23.96
N LEU A 24 -34.57 -14.27 24.66
CA LEU A 24 -34.32 -13.94 26.08
C LEU A 24 -32.94 -13.30 26.34
N ARG A 25 -32.76 -12.18 27.02
CA ARG A 25 -33.54 -11.06 27.57
C ARG A 25 -32.46 -10.10 28.12
N PRO A 26 -32.70 -8.78 28.23
CA PRO A 26 -31.80 -7.87 28.94
C PRO A 26 -31.98 -8.04 30.47
N LEU A 27 -31.04 -7.49 31.24
CA LEU A 27 -30.95 -7.35 32.71
C LEU A 27 -29.91 -8.25 33.39
N SER A 28 -28.84 -7.63 33.90
CA SER A 28 -28.42 -7.75 35.30
C SER A 28 -27.31 -6.75 35.63
N SER A 29 -27.75 -5.62 36.18
CA SER A 29 -27.04 -4.86 37.21
C SER A 29 -27.46 -5.41 38.58
N ALA A 30 -26.49 -5.87 39.37
CA ALA A 30 -26.53 -6.05 40.83
C ALA A 30 -25.06 -6.29 41.21
N VAL A 31 -24.40 -5.64 42.17
CA VAL A 31 -24.79 -5.24 43.52
C VAL A 31 -23.85 -4.11 43.95
N THR A 32 -24.40 -2.97 44.37
CA THR A 32 -23.80 -2.18 45.47
C THR A 32 -24.93 -1.67 46.35
N GLN A 33 -24.94 -2.24 47.54
CA GLN A 33 -25.83 -2.00 48.65
C GLN A 33 -25.38 -0.73 49.38
N SER A 34 -26.24 0.30 49.45
CA SER A 34 -26.30 1.31 50.54
C SER A 34 -27.55 2.18 50.40
N GLN A 35 -28.27 2.35 51.51
CA GLN A 35 -29.56 3.02 51.72
C GLN A 35 -29.56 4.51 51.28
N SER A 36 -30.66 5.11 50.78
CA SER A 36 -31.77 5.62 51.62
C SER A 36 -32.93 6.26 50.79
N LEU A 37 -34.17 5.86 51.13
CA LEU A 37 -35.46 6.58 51.25
C LEU A 37 -36.02 7.57 50.18
N VAL A 38 -37.36 7.46 49.99
CA VAL A 38 -38.38 8.38 49.40
C VAL A 38 -38.80 8.11 47.93
N GLN A 39 -39.79 7.25 47.64
CA GLN A 39 -41.27 7.45 47.52
C GLN A 39 -41.79 8.08 46.18
N THR A 40 -42.42 7.22 45.35
CA THR A 40 -43.69 7.38 44.55
C THR A 40 -44.00 8.73 43.86
N VAL A 41 -44.32 8.78 42.55
CA VAL A 41 -45.70 8.73 41.98
C VAL A 41 -45.69 8.79 40.42
N GLN A 42 -46.65 8.08 39.79
CA GLN A 42 -47.27 8.13 38.43
C GLN A 42 -46.78 9.17 37.40
N GLN A 43 -46.71 8.88 36.08
CA GLN A 43 -47.89 8.83 35.18
C GLN A 43 -47.58 8.25 33.80
N ASN A 44 -48.64 7.70 33.19
CA ASN A 44 -48.73 7.03 31.90
C ASN A 44 -49.73 7.84 31.04
N GLN A 45 -49.32 8.38 29.88
CA GLN A 45 -50.15 9.04 28.84
C GLN A 45 -49.17 9.42 27.68
N GLN A 46 -49.43 9.40 26.38
CA GLN A 46 -50.51 8.97 25.49
C GLN A 46 -49.95 9.10 24.05
N LYS A 47 -50.54 8.38 23.08
CA LYS A 47 -50.30 8.52 21.62
C LYS A 47 -50.37 9.97 21.12
N GLN A 48 -49.42 10.38 20.27
CA GLN A 48 -49.68 11.35 19.21
C GLN A 48 -48.67 11.19 18.06
N ALA A 49 -49.19 10.90 16.86
CA ALA A 49 -48.43 10.98 15.62
C ALA A 49 -48.24 12.46 15.28
N SER A 50 -47.03 12.97 15.49
CA SER A 50 -46.64 14.32 15.08
C SER A 50 -45.95 14.27 13.71
N LEU A 51 -46.71 14.62 12.68
CA LEU A 51 -46.20 14.99 11.35
C LEU A 51 -45.45 16.32 11.47
N LEU A 52 -44.20 16.28 11.94
CA LEU A 52 -43.29 17.42 11.84
C LEU A 52 -42.43 17.22 10.58
N PRO A 53 -42.22 18.25 9.74
CA PRO A 53 -41.23 18.17 8.69
C PRO A 53 -39.90 17.83 9.36
N ALA A 54 -39.33 16.67 9.05
CA ALA A 54 -37.96 16.35 9.40
C ALA A 54 -37.08 17.37 8.68
N ILE A 55 -36.83 18.52 9.33
CA ILE A 55 -35.75 19.43 8.99
C ILE A 55 -34.49 18.60 9.21
N ARG A 56 -34.10 17.86 8.17
CA ARG A 56 -32.75 17.35 8.01
C ARG A 56 -31.86 18.58 7.91
N GLY A 57 -31.51 19.14 9.07
CA GLY A 57 -30.41 20.07 9.15
C GLY A 57 -29.26 19.42 8.41
N PHE A 58 -28.72 20.12 7.42
CA PHE A 58 -27.51 19.70 6.74
C PHE A 58 -26.44 19.61 7.84
N GLN A 59 -26.25 18.42 8.38
CA GLN A 59 -25.19 18.10 9.32
C GLN A 59 -23.92 18.12 8.47
N THR A 60 -23.41 19.30 8.16
CA THR A 60 -22.09 19.43 7.55
C THR A 60 -21.12 18.97 8.61
N SER A 61 -20.44 17.85 8.37
CA SER A 61 -19.18 17.56 9.07
C SER A 61 -18.34 18.85 9.08
N PRO A 62 -17.61 19.15 10.17
CA PRO A 62 -16.67 20.27 10.13
C PRO A 62 -15.71 20.03 8.96
N VAL A 63 -15.66 20.98 8.02
CA VAL A 63 -14.92 20.93 6.74
C VAL A 63 -13.50 20.36 6.89
N SER A 64 -12.83 20.61 8.02
CA SER A 64 -11.49 20.08 8.32
C SER A 64 -11.39 18.54 8.26
N ARG A 65 -12.40 17.79 8.73
CA ARG A 65 -12.32 16.32 8.73
C ARG A 65 -12.32 15.72 7.32
N ASP A 66 -12.99 16.38 6.38
CA ASP A 66 -13.08 15.95 4.99
C ASP A 66 -11.76 16.23 4.25
N ILE A 67 -11.09 17.34 4.56
CA ILE A 67 -9.77 17.69 4.02
C ILE A 67 -8.69 16.74 4.53
N ASP A 68 -8.65 16.43 5.83
CA ASP A 68 -7.67 15.50 6.41
C ASP A 68 -7.81 14.10 5.81
N SER A 69 -9.05 13.66 5.59
CA SER A 69 -9.34 12.38 4.96
C SER A 69 -8.91 12.38 3.49
N ALA A 70 -9.21 13.45 2.74
CA ALA A 70 -8.77 13.59 1.36
C ALA A 70 -7.23 13.61 1.23
N ALA A 71 -6.54 14.34 2.12
CA ALA A 71 -5.09 14.41 2.14
C ALA A 71 -4.45 13.04 2.41
N LYS A 72 -5.02 12.22 3.30
CA LYS A 72 -4.56 10.84 3.54
C LYS A 72 -4.66 9.96 2.30
N PHE A 73 -5.77 10.05 1.55
CA PHE A 73 -5.93 9.28 0.31
C PHE A 73 -4.98 9.76 -0.80
N ILE A 74 -4.73 11.06 -0.90
CA ILE A 74 -3.73 11.61 -1.83
C ILE A 74 -2.32 11.14 -1.44
N GLY A 75 -1.96 11.21 -0.16
CA GLY A 75 -0.67 10.74 0.34
C GLY A 75 -0.47 9.24 0.12
N ALA A 76 -1.52 8.43 0.37
CA ALA A 76 -1.51 7.00 0.09
C ALA A 76 -1.34 6.73 -1.42
N GLY A 77 -2.04 7.46 -2.29
CA GLY A 77 -1.88 7.37 -3.73
C GLY A 77 -0.46 7.74 -4.20
N ALA A 78 0.09 8.84 -3.70
CA ALA A 78 1.44 9.29 -4.01
C ALA A 78 2.50 8.26 -3.58
N ALA A 79 2.33 7.61 -2.43
CA ALA A 79 3.23 6.55 -1.98
C ALA A 79 3.26 5.35 -2.94
N THR A 80 2.14 5.01 -3.59
CA THR A 80 2.08 3.89 -4.55
C THR A 80 2.80 4.14 -5.87
N VAL A 81 3.09 5.40 -6.23
CA VAL A 81 3.83 5.75 -7.46
C VAL A 81 5.21 5.08 -7.49
N GLY A 82 5.77 4.76 -6.32
CA GLY A 82 7.05 4.05 -6.24
C GLY A 82 7.06 2.66 -6.88
N VAL A 83 5.91 1.99 -6.99
CA VAL A 83 5.85 0.67 -7.64
C VAL A 83 6.18 0.77 -9.14
N ALA A 84 5.88 1.90 -9.79
CA ALA A 84 6.24 2.12 -11.19
C ALA A 84 7.76 2.11 -11.40
N GLY A 85 8.51 2.68 -10.44
CA GLY A 85 9.97 2.62 -10.42
C GLY A 85 10.48 1.19 -10.40
N SER A 86 9.84 0.31 -9.60
CA SER A 86 10.20 -1.11 -9.53
C SER A 86 10.05 -1.81 -10.87
N GLY A 87 8.90 -1.63 -11.53
CA GLY A 87 8.65 -2.22 -12.86
C GLY A 87 9.70 -1.80 -13.89
N ILE A 88 10.08 -0.52 -13.91
CA ILE A 88 11.12 -0.01 -14.83
C ILE A 88 12.48 -0.63 -14.50
N GLY A 89 12.90 -0.62 -13.24
CA GLY A 89 14.22 -1.12 -12.86
C GLY A 89 14.37 -2.61 -13.11
N ILE A 90 13.37 -3.42 -12.75
CA ILE A 90 13.35 -4.86 -13.03
C ILE A 90 13.41 -5.13 -14.54
N GLY A 91 12.60 -4.41 -15.33
CA GLY A 91 12.61 -4.53 -16.79
C GLY A 91 13.98 -4.24 -17.40
N MET A 92 14.69 -3.24 -16.86
CA MET A 92 16.05 -2.90 -17.29
C MET A 92 17.07 -3.99 -16.91
N VAL A 93 17.00 -4.54 -15.69
CA VAL A 93 17.91 -5.62 -15.25
C VAL A 93 17.72 -6.88 -16.09
N PHE A 94 16.47 -7.33 -16.27
CA PHE A 94 16.19 -8.54 -17.04
C PHE A 94 16.38 -8.33 -18.56
N GLY A 95 16.09 -7.14 -19.08
CA GLY A 95 16.44 -6.78 -20.46
C GLY A 95 17.94 -6.87 -20.72
N ALA A 96 18.74 -6.33 -19.80
CA ALA A 96 20.20 -6.42 -19.85
C ALA A 96 20.72 -7.85 -19.65
N LEU A 97 20.05 -8.68 -18.83
CA LEU A 97 20.36 -10.09 -18.69
C LEU A 97 20.21 -10.85 -20.01
N ILE A 98 19.11 -10.64 -20.73
CA ILE A 98 18.88 -11.31 -22.03
C ILE A 98 19.97 -10.90 -23.02
N ILE A 99 20.26 -9.60 -23.11
CA ILE A 99 21.30 -9.06 -24.00
C ILE A 99 22.68 -9.58 -23.59
N GLY A 100 23.02 -9.55 -22.30
CA GLY A 100 24.30 -10.02 -21.78
C GLY A 100 24.49 -11.53 -22.00
N TYR A 101 23.44 -12.32 -21.80
CA TYR A 101 23.48 -13.76 -22.04
C TYR A 101 23.65 -14.09 -23.52
N ALA A 102 22.94 -13.38 -24.41
CA ALA A 102 23.08 -13.55 -25.85
C ALA A 102 24.50 -13.25 -26.34
N ARG A 103 25.23 -12.36 -25.67
CA ARG A 103 26.62 -12.02 -26.02
C ARG A 103 27.64 -13.04 -25.56
N ASN A 104 27.47 -13.58 -24.35
CA ASN A 104 28.42 -14.52 -23.75
C ASN A 104 27.70 -15.61 -22.94
N PRO A 105 27.26 -16.71 -23.58
CA PRO A 105 26.48 -17.75 -22.92
C PRO A 105 27.28 -18.56 -21.88
N SER A 106 28.61 -18.55 -21.96
CA SER A 106 29.51 -19.22 -21.00
C SER A 106 29.45 -18.63 -19.59
N LEU A 107 29.02 -17.36 -19.45
CA LEU A 107 28.99 -16.64 -18.17
C LEU A 107 27.62 -16.67 -17.49
N LYS A 108 26.67 -17.48 -17.99
CA LYS A 108 25.25 -17.55 -17.56
C LYS A 108 25.05 -17.45 -16.06
N GLN A 109 25.77 -18.29 -15.30
CA GLN A 109 25.56 -18.39 -13.85
C GLN A 109 25.89 -17.09 -13.13
N GLN A 110 26.96 -16.41 -13.54
CA GLN A 110 27.39 -15.17 -12.90
C GLN A 110 26.51 -13.99 -13.30
N ILE A 111 26.21 -13.81 -14.59
CA ILE A 111 25.31 -12.73 -15.03
C ILE A 111 23.89 -12.91 -14.49
N PHE A 112 23.42 -14.16 -14.35
CA PHE A 112 22.14 -14.44 -13.71
C PHE A 112 22.17 -14.09 -12.22
N SER A 113 23.24 -14.44 -11.50
CA SER A 113 23.41 -14.03 -10.10
C SER A 113 23.40 -12.51 -9.93
N TYR A 114 24.04 -11.76 -10.84
CA TYR A 114 24.00 -10.29 -10.81
C TYR A 114 22.62 -9.73 -11.17
N ALA A 115 21.87 -10.39 -12.06
CA ALA A 115 20.50 -10.00 -12.36
C ALA A 115 19.56 -10.22 -11.16
N ILE A 116 19.68 -11.35 -10.45
CA ILE A 116 18.88 -11.59 -9.24
C ILE A 116 19.26 -10.63 -8.12
N LEU A 117 20.56 -10.32 -7.96
CA LEU A 117 21.00 -9.29 -7.02
C LEU A 117 20.40 -7.93 -7.37
N GLY A 118 20.47 -7.52 -8.64
CA GLY A 118 19.87 -6.29 -9.13
C GLY A 118 18.35 -6.24 -8.95
N PHE A 119 17.65 -7.36 -9.18
CA PHE A 119 16.22 -7.52 -8.94
C PHE A 119 15.85 -7.36 -7.46
N ALA A 120 16.59 -8.02 -6.56
CA ALA A 120 16.32 -7.93 -5.12
C ALA A 120 16.52 -6.50 -4.59
N LEU A 121 17.59 -5.84 -5.01
CA LEU A 121 17.86 -4.45 -4.63
C LEU A 121 16.86 -3.47 -5.25
N SER A 122 16.40 -3.78 -6.47
CA SER A 122 15.35 -3.05 -7.17
C SER A 122 14.02 -3.07 -6.40
N GLU A 123 13.60 -4.24 -5.92
CA GLU A 123 12.37 -4.40 -5.13
C GLU A 123 12.44 -3.67 -3.78
N ALA A 124 13.61 -3.66 -3.13
CA ALA A 124 13.77 -3.01 -1.83
C ALA A 124 13.59 -1.48 -1.88
N MET A 125 13.76 -0.85 -3.05
CA MET A 125 13.92 0.61 -3.17
C MET A 125 12.73 1.36 -3.79
N GLY A 126 11.68 0.66 -4.23
CA GLY A 126 10.47 1.29 -4.76
C GLY A 126 10.73 2.25 -5.93
N LEU A 127 10.43 3.55 -5.76
CA LEU A 127 10.50 4.55 -6.85
C LEU A 127 11.92 4.69 -7.43
N PHE A 128 12.94 4.57 -6.58
CA PHE A 128 14.35 4.77 -6.96
C PHE A 128 14.95 3.58 -7.72
N CYS A 129 14.15 2.52 -7.89
CA CYS A 129 14.55 1.29 -8.56
C CYS A 129 14.99 1.49 -10.02
N ALA A 130 14.45 2.49 -10.74
CA ALA A 130 14.89 2.79 -12.10
C ALA A 130 16.42 3.07 -12.18
N GLY A 131 16.98 3.76 -11.17
CA GLY A 131 18.41 3.98 -11.06
C GLY A 131 19.18 2.68 -10.88
N ILE A 132 18.76 1.85 -9.92
CA ILE A 132 19.37 0.53 -9.65
C ILE A 132 19.33 -0.36 -10.90
N GLY A 133 18.21 -0.38 -11.62
CA GLY A 133 18.06 -1.17 -12.82
C GLY A 133 19.02 -0.77 -13.93
N THR A 134 19.29 0.53 -14.09
CA THR A 134 20.29 1.01 -15.05
C THR A 134 21.73 0.65 -14.64
N VAL A 135 22.05 0.73 -13.35
CA VAL A 135 23.37 0.39 -12.79
C VAL A 135 23.65 -1.10 -12.96
N PHE A 136 22.74 -1.96 -12.51
CA PHE A 136 22.87 -3.41 -12.64
C PHE A 136 22.74 -3.88 -14.09
N GLY A 137 21.90 -3.25 -14.91
CA GLY A 137 21.85 -3.54 -16.33
C GLY A 137 23.17 -3.24 -17.05
N SER A 138 23.79 -2.11 -16.71
CA SER A 138 25.12 -1.73 -17.23
C SER A 138 26.22 -2.67 -16.74
N LEU A 139 26.15 -3.12 -15.48
CA LEU A 139 27.05 -4.14 -14.92
C LEU A 139 26.95 -5.45 -15.72
N ILE A 140 25.74 -5.95 -15.96
CA ILE A 140 25.53 -7.22 -16.68
C ILE A 140 26.06 -7.13 -18.11
N ILE A 141 25.70 -6.07 -18.85
CA ILE A 141 26.16 -5.88 -20.23
C ILE A 141 27.67 -5.59 -20.28
N GLY A 142 28.21 -4.89 -19.30
CA GLY A 142 29.64 -4.61 -19.18
C GLY A 142 30.44 -5.88 -18.90
N TYR A 143 29.99 -6.72 -17.97
CA TYR A 143 30.64 -7.98 -17.64
C TYR A 143 30.54 -8.99 -18.81
N ALA A 144 29.39 -9.01 -19.49
CA ALA A 144 29.20 -9.76 -20.72
C ALA A 144 29.99 -9.18 -21.92
N ARG A 145 30.64 -8.02 -21.81
CA ARG A 145 31.55 -7.51 -22.83
C ARG A 145 32.99 -7.91 -22.54
N ASN A 146 33.45 -7.57 -21.34
CA ASN A 146 34.84 -7.69 -20.93
C ASN A 146 34.92 -8.37 -19.56
N PRO A 147 35.03 -9.71 -19.51
CA PRO A 147 35.02 -10.46 -18.25
C PRO A 147 36.24 -10.18 -17.36
N SER A 148 37.34 -9.69 -17.94
CA SER A 148 38.58 -9.34 -17.23
C SER A 148 38.40 -8.19 -16.23
N LEU A 149 37.42 -7.30 -16.44
CA LEU A 149 37.20 -6.10 -15.63
C LEU A 149 36.13 -6.29 -14.53
N LYS A 150 35.75 -7.54 -14.22
CA LYS A 150 34.63 -7.85 -13.31
C LYS A 150 34.68 -7.10 -11.97
N GLN A 151 35.87 -7.02 -11.37
CA GLN A 151 36.06 -6.46 -10.02
C GLN A 151 35.81 -4.95 -10.03
N GLN A 152 36.31 -4.26 -11.07
CA GLN A 152 36.14 -2.83 -11.25
C GLN A 152 34.70 -2.48 -11.58
N LEU A 153 34.08 -3.21 -12.51
CA LEU A 153 32.67 -3.00 -12.87
C LEU A 153 31.75 -3.23 -11.67
N PHE A 154 31.99 -4.27 -10.88
CA PHE A 154 31.23 -4.51 -9.67
C PHE A 154 31.43 -3.39 -8.65
N SER A 155 32.66 -2.92 -8.43
CA SER A 155 32.93 -1.78 -7.55
C SER A 155 32.18 -0.51 -7.98
N TYR A 156 32.17 -0.20 -9.29
CA TYR A 156 31.40 0.92 -9.83
C TYR A 156 29.88 0.72 -9.69
N ALA A 157 29.40 -0.51 -9.82
CA ALA A 157 28.00 -0.81 -9.60
C ALA A 157 27.59 -0.62 -8.13
N ILE A 158 28.42 -1.02 -7.18
CA ILE A 158 28.18 -0.80 -5.75
C ILE A 158 28.23 0.70 -5.41
N LEU A 159 29.16 1.46 -6.00
CA LEU A 159 29.18 2.91 -5.85
C LEU A 159 27.88 3.55 -6.36
N GLY A 160 27.42 3.17 -7.55
CA GLY A 160 26.16 3.65 -8.12
C GLY A 160 24.94 3.25 -7.28
N PHE A 161 24.92 2.02 -6.76
CA PHE A 161 23.89 1.55 -5.83
C PHE A 161 23.86 2.40 -4.56
N ALA A 162 25.00 2.61 -3.91
CA ALA A 162 25.08 3.38 -2.65
C ALA A 162 24.61 4.83 -2.83
N LEU A 163 24.95 5.47 -3.94
CA LEU A 163 24.48 6.82 -4.25
C LEU A 163 22.96 6.87 -4.47
N SER A 164 22.40 5.87 -5.16
CA SER A 164 20.96 5.76 -5.37
C SER A 164 20.22 5.43 -4.07
N GLU A 165 20.80 4.60 -3.21
CA GLU A 165 20.29 4.29 -1.88
C GLU A 165 20.26 5.53 -0.99
N ALA A 166 21.34 6.32 -0.97
CA ALA A 166 21.40 7.55 -0.18
C ALA A 166 20.26 8.53 -0.52
N MET A 167 19.90 8.66 -1.80
CA MET A 167 18.75 9.47 -2.23
C MET A 167 17.42 8.87 -1.78
N GLY A 168 17.27 7.54 -1.86
CA GLY A 168 16.08 6.83 -1.39
C GLY A 168 15.86 6.97 0.11
N LEU A 169 16.91 6.76 0.90
CA LEU A 169 16.89 6.93 2.35
C LEU A 169 16.64 8.39 2.76
N PHE A 170 17.19 9.36 2.02
CA PHE A 170 16.90 10.77 2.26
C PHE A 170 15.40 11.08 2.07
N CYS A 171 14.79 10.52 1.02
CA CYS A 171 13.36 10.68 0.77
C CYS A 171 12.51 10.02 1.86
N LEU A 172 12.90 8.83 2.30
CA LEU A 172 12.25 8.10 3.39
C LEU A 172 12.37 8.83 4.74
N MET A 173 13.53 9.41 5.03
CA MET A 173 13.76 10.27 6.20
C MET A 173 12.82 11.49 6.19
N MET A 174 12.70 12.18 5.05
CA MET A 174 11.78 13.32 4.92
C MET A 174 10.32 12.91 5.06
N ALA A 175 9.94 11.75 4.52
CA ALA A 175 8.60 11.20 4.70
C ALA A 175 8.29 10.94 6.18
N PHE A 176 9.22 10.37 6.95
CA PHE A 176 9.03 10.17 8.39
C PHE A 176 8.99 11.48 9.18
N LEU A 177 9.81 12.48 8.82
CA LEU A 177 9.71 13.82 9.42
C LEU A 177 8.32 14.42 9.19
N LEU A 178 7.77 14.32 7.98
CA LEU A 178 6.43 14.82 7.66
C LEU A 178 5.30 14.05 8.35
N LEU A 179 5.49 12.77 8.68
CA LEU A 179 4.45 11.92 9.29
C LEU A 179 4.43 11.98 10.82
N PHE A 180 5.59 12.22 11.45
CA PHE A 180 5.73 12.11 12.90
C PHE A 180 6.26 13.37 13.60
N ALA A 181 6.89 14.30 12.89
CA ALA A 181 7.48 15.50 13.51
C ALA A 181 6.62 16.77 13.36
N PHE A 182 5.73 16.80 12.36
CA PHE A 182 4.75 17.87 12.13
C PHE A 182 3.32 17.33 12.29
#